data_AF-A0AAP2RKL0-F1
#
_entry.id   AF-A0AAP2RKL0-F1
#
_cell.length_a   1.000
_cell.length_b   1.000
_cell.length_c   1.000
_cell.angle_alpha   90.00
_cell.angle_beta   90.00
_cell.angle_gamma   90.00
#
_symmetry.space_group_name_H-M   'P 1'
#
loop_
_entity.id
_entity.type
_entity.pdbx_description
1 polymer ?
#
loop_
_entity_poly.entity_id
_entity_poly.type
_entity_poly.pdbx_seq_one_letter_code
_entity_poly.pdbx_strand_id
1 'polypeptide(L)' 'MKKVVLGSMMFLAGVLSLSIVLAGSMSNEWTVNGQFSSFWNISQYRLMPAFYCFIAIAVIGLVIAVWGLFDKKDNQLPS' A
#
# COMPACT_ATOMS: atom_id res chain seq x y z
N MET A 1 -2.63 19.28 9.89
CA MET A 1 -2.91 19.00 8.46
C MET A 1 -1.73 18.42 7.68
N LYS A 2 -0.49 18.93 7.83
CA LYS A 2 0.69 18.41 7.10
C LYS A 2 0.93 16.89 7.25
N LYS A 3 0.78 16.35 8.47
CA LYS A 3 0.92 14.91 8.76
C LYS A 3 -0.12 14.05 8.01
N VAL A 4 -1.37 14.52 7.97
CA VAL A 4 -2.46 13.85 7.24
C VAL A 4 -2.15 13.80 5.75
N VAL A 5 -1.77 14.94 5.15
CA VAL A 5 -1.46 15.01 3.72
C VAL A 5 -0.27 14.11 3.35
N LEU A 6 0.81 14.15 4.13
CA LEU A 6 1.99 13.30 3.92
C LEU A 6 1.65 11.81 4.06
N GLY A 7 0.92 11.43 5.11
CA GLY A 7 0.48 10.06 5.31
C GLY A 7 -0.42 9.55 4.19
N SER A 8 -1.39 10.36 3.75
CA SER A 8 -2.27 10.01 2.63
C SER A 8 -1.52 9.85 1.32
N MET A 9 -0.53 10.71 1.03
CA MET A 9 0.31 10.59 -0.16
C MET A 9 1.17 9.32 -0.11
N MET A 10 1.77 8.98 1.03
CA MET A 10 2.54 7.75 1.21
C MET A 10 1.67 6.50 1.08
N PHE A 11 0.47 6.52 1.65
CA PHE A 11 -0.51 5.45 1.51
C PHE A 11 -0.90 5.24 0.05
N LEU A 12 -1.29 6.30 -0.66
CA LEU A 12 -1.63 6.26 -2.08
C LEU A 12 -0.49 5.74 -2.93
N ALA A 13 0.73 6.23 -2.72
CA ALA A 13 1.91 5.75 -3.45
C ALA A 13 2.15 4.25 -3.21
N GLY A 14 2.07 3.79 -1.95
CA GLY A 14 2.22 2.37 -1.61
C GLY A 14 1.15 1.49 -2.28
N VAL A 15 -0.12 1.90 -2.21
CA VAL A 15 -1.25 1.14 -2.79
C VAL A 15 -1.19 1.12 -4.33
N LEU A 16 -0.86 2.24 -4.97
CA LEU A 16 -0.72 2.30 -6.43
C LEU A 16 0.44 1.42 -6.91
N SER A 17 1.60 1.49 -6.26
CA SER A 17 2.73 0.61 -6.57
C SER A 17 2.38 -0.87 -6.36
N LEU A 18 1.65 -1.20 -5.29
CA LEU A 18 1.16 -2.56 -5.06
C LEU A 18 0.22 -3.04 -6.18
N SER A 19 -0.67 -2.14 -6.62
CA SER A 19 -1.62 -2.42 -7.70
C SER A 19 -0.90 -2.67 -9.02
N ILE A 20 0.15 -1.92 -9.32
CA ILE A 20 0.99 -2.12 -10.51
C ILE A 20 1.73 -3.46 -10.45
N VAL A 21 2.31 -3.82 -9.29
CA VAL A 21 2.98 -5.11 -9.11
C VAL A 21 2.00 -6.27 -9.30
N LEU A 22 0.80 -6.17 -8.73
CA LEU A 22 -0.25 -7.17 -8.89
C LEU A 22 -0.71 -7.26 -10.35
N ALA A 23 -1.00 -6.13 -10.99
CA ALA A 23 -1.42 -6.09 -12.39
C ALA A 23 -0.35 -6.64 -13.33
N GLY A 24 0.92 -6.27 -13.12
CA GLY A 24 2.06 -6.80 -13.88
C GLY A 24 2.24 -8.31 -13.67
N SER A 25 2.00 -8.82 -12.46
CA SER A 25 2.04 -10.26 -12.20
C SER A 25 0.86 -11.04 -12.80
N MET A 26 -0.21 -10.36 -13.21
CA MET A 26 -1.39 -10.98 -13.83
C MET A 26 -1.41 -10.83 -15.36
N SER A 27 -0.52 -10.02 -15.96
CA SER A 27 -0.62 -9.60 -17.35
C SER A 27 -0.30 -10.70 -18.37
N ASN A 28 0.58 -11.63 -18.03
CA ASN A 28 1.05 -12.67 -18.96
C ASN A 28 0.19 -13.94 -18.87
N GLU A 29 -0.23 -14.32 -17.67
CA GLU A 29 -1.08 -15.47 -17.39
C GLU A 29 -2.02 -15.11 -16.24
N TRP A 30 -3.28 -14.80 -16.57
CA TRP A 30 -4.30 -14.55 -15.54
C TRP A 30 -4.64 -15.84 -14.77
N THR A 31 -4.34 -17.00 -15.36
CA THR A 31 -4.72 -18.31 -14.83
C THR A 31 -3.58 -19.31 -15.04
N VAL A 32 -3.03 -19.89 -13.96
CA VAL A 32 -2.12 -21.04 -14.03
C VAL A 32 -2.92 -22.25 -13.61
N ASN A 33 -3.05 -23.27 -14.48
CA ASN A 33 -3.86 -24.47 -14.22
C ASN A 33 -5.33 -24.20 -13.81
N GLY A 34 -5.98 -23.17 -14.36
CA GLY A 34 -7.39 -22.88 -14.05
C GLY A 34 -7.63 -22.13 -12.73
N GLN A 35 -6.60 -21.79 -11.96
CA GLN A 35 -6.69 -20.96 -10.76
C GLN A 35 -6.01 -19.59 -10.93
N PHE A 36 -6.64 -18.54 -10.39
CA PHE A 36 -6.03 -17.22 -10.23
C PHE A 36 -4.88 -17.31 -9.23
N SER A 37 -3.64 -17.19 -9.69
CA SER A 37 -2.46 -17.44 -8.85
C SER A 37 -1.42 -16.33 -8.94
N SER A 38 -1.85 -15.08 -8.72
CA SER A 38 -0.95 -13.91 -8.75
C SER A 38 0.13 -13.96 -7.68
N PHE A 39 -0.17 -14.52 -6.51
CA PHE A 39 0.83 -14.72 -5.45
C PHE A 39 1.93 -15.71 -5.86
N TRP A 40 1.58 -16.75 -6.61
CA TRP A 40 2.53 -17.73 -7.11
C TRP A 40 3.42 -17.11 -8.19
N ASN A 41 2.84 -16.28 -9.07
CA ASN A 41 3.59 -15.58 -10.11
C ASN A 41 4.54 -14.52 -9.52
N ILE A 42 4.10 -13.77 -8.50
CA ILE A 42 4.96 -12.84 -7.75
C ILE A 42 6.15 -13.56 -7.08
N SER A 43 5.92 -14.79 -6.58
CA SER A 43 6.99 -15.62 -6.03
C SER A 43 7.98 -16.09 -7.11
N GLN A 44 7.49 -16.51 -8.27
CA GLN A 44 8.33 -16.97 -9.39
C GLN A 44 9.18 -15.84 -9.97
N TYR A 45 8.60 -14.66 -10.16
CA TYR A 45 9.33 -13.49 -10.65
C TYR A 45 10.18 -12.81 -9.56
N ARG A 46 10.21 -13.35 -8.34
CA ARG A 46 10.94 -12.78 -7.19
C ARG A 46 10.53 -11.34 -6.86
N LEU A 47 9.28 -10.95 -7.16
CA LEU A 47 8.73 -9.64 -6.79
C LEU A 47 8.23 -9.59 -5.33
N MET A 48 8.28 -10.71 -4.61
CA MET A 48 7.95 -10.79 -3.16
C MET A 48 8.58 -9.66 -2.32
N PRO A 49 9.89 -9.31 -2.47
CA PRO A 49 10.48 -8.20 -1.69
C PRO A 49 9.85 -6.84 -2.01
N ALA A 50 9.59 -6.56 -3.29
CA ALA A 50 8.95 -5.31 -3.70
C ALA A 50 7.51 -5.23 -3.18
N PHE A 51 6.78 -6.34 -3.21
CA PHE A 51 5.44 -6.45 -2.67
C PHE A 51 5.41 -6.11 -1.17
N TYR A 52 6.30 -6.71 -0.37
CA TYR A 52 6.41 -6.41 1.06
C TYR A 52 6.82 -4.96 1.34
N CYS A 53 7.74 -4.39 0.56
CA CYS A 53 8.14 -2.99 0.69
C CYS A 53 6.97 -2.03 0.43
N PHE A 54 6.17 -2.26 -0.61
CA PHE A 54 5.04 -1.40 -0.92
C PHE A 54 3.91 -1.53 0.11
N ILE A 55 3.67 -2.73 0.64
CA ILE A 55 2.76 -2.91 1.78
C ILE A 55 3.26 -2.12 3.00
N ALA A 56 4.55 -2.23 3.33
CA ALA A 56 5.13 -1.51 4.46
C ALA A 56 4.96 0.01 4.31
N ILE A 57 5.23 0.55 3.12
CA ILE A 57 5.04 1.97 2.81
C ILE A 57 3.57 2.37 2.97
N ALA A 58 2.63 1.55 2.46
CA ALA A 58 1.20 1.83 2.59
C ALA A 58 0.76 1.85 4.06
N VAL A 59 1.16 0.85 4.85
CA VAL A 59 0.84 0.76 6.28
C VAL A 59 1.41 1.94 7.05
N ILE A 60 2.68 2.29 6.82
CA ILE A 60 3.32 3.45 7.46
C ILE A 60 2.59 4.74 7.11
N GLY A 61 2.25 4.94 5.83
CA GLY A 61 1.48 6.10 5.37
C GLY A 61 0.12 6.21 6.06
N LEU A 62 -0.59 5.09 6.20
CA LEU A 62 -1.88 5.04 6.89
C LEU A 62 -1.75 5.38 8.38
N VAL A 63 -0.76 4.81 9.08
CA VAL A 63 -0.49 5.11 10.49
C VAL A 63 -0.20 6.60 10.69
N ILE A 64 0.62 7.20 9.83
CA ILE A 64 0.94 8.65 9.89
C ILE A 64 -0.30 9.50 9.61
N ALA A 65 -1.14 9.10 8.64
CA ALA A 65 -2.36 9.82 8.31
C ALA A 65 -3.36 9.81 9.47
N VAL A 66 -3.56 8.63 10.08
CA VAL A 66 -4.44 8.44 11.25
C VAL A 66 -3.92 9.22 12.45
N TRP A 67 -2.62 9.16 12.75
CA TRP A 67 -2.02 9.97 13.81
C TRP A 67 -2.25 11.47 13.55
N GLY A 68 -1.99 11.93 12.33
CA GLY A 68 -2.19 13.32 11.95
C GLY A 68 -3.64 13.82 12.13
N LEU A 69 -4.62 12.91 12.12
CA LEU A 69 -6.02 13.22 12.38
C LEU A 69 -6.30 13.42 13.87
N PHE A 70 -5.73 12.57 14.74
CA PHE A 70 -5.84 12.70 16.19
C PHE A 70 -5.16 13.96 16.72
N ASP A 71 -3.94 14.26 16.23
CA ASP A 71 -3.20 15.50 16.56
C ASP A 71 -4.03 16.77 16.28
N LYS A 72 -4.86 16.76 15.23
CA LYS A 72 -5.73 17.90 14.92
C LYS A 72 -6.88 18.01 15.91
N LYS A 73 -7.39 16.87 16.37
CA LYS A 73 -8.58 16.80 17.24
C LYS A 73 -8.27 17.33 18.64
N ASP A 74 -7.08 16.99 19.16
CA ASP A 74 -6.62 17.45 20.48
C ASP A 74 -6.36 18.97 20.48
N ASN A 75 -5.90 19.53 19.36
CA ASN A 75 -5.61 20.96 19.24
C ASN A 75 -6.84 21.84 18.93
N GLN A 76 -8.04 21.25 18.81
CA GLN A 76 -9.30 21.97 18.58
C GLN A 76 -10.31 21.85 19.74
N LEU A 77 -9.94 21.18 20.83
CA LEU A 77 -10.69 21.23 22.08
C LEU A 77 -10.23 22.46 22.87
N PRO A 78 -11.06 23.50 23.06
CA PRO A 78 -10.75 24.54 24.03
C PRO A 78 -10.78 23.92 25.43
N SER A 79 -9.67 24.08 26.15
CA SER A 79 -9.57 23.89 27.60
C SER A 79 -10.56 24.77 28.34
#